data_AF-A0A946KSL1-F1
#
_entry.id   AF-A0A946KSL1-F1
#
_cell.length_a   1.000
_cell.length_b   1.000
_cell.length_c   1.000
_cell.angle_alpha   90.00
_cell.angle_beta   90.00
_cell.angle_gamma   90.00
#
_symmetry.space_group_name_H-M   'P 1'
#
loop_
_entity.id
_entity.type
_entity.pdbx_description
1 polymer ?
#
loop_
_entity_poly.entity_id
_entity_poly.type
_entity_poly.pdbx_seq_one_letter_code
_entity_poly.pdbx_strand_id
1 'polypeptide(L)'
;LSVQFDERHVHADLMVVMEPGHIAWMRRHFPEAASRTASLPRLVRHLQSGQNLADQLAALSLADVEVEPWEEVIDPAGGDQEAFHRCAEELNELVGQLANRLRL
;
A
#
# COMPACT_ATOMS: atom_id res chain seq x y z
N LEU A 1 17.84 -5.61 7.34
CA LEU A 1 18.16 -6.53 6.23
C LEU A 1 17.17 -6.26 5.13
N SER A 2 17.63 -6.06 3.89
CA SER A 2 16.75 -5.99 2.73
C SER A 2 16.46 -7.41 2.24
N VAL A 3 15.24 -7.64 1.74
CA VAL A 3 14.80 -8.90 1.17
C VAL A 3 14.08 -8.60 -0.13
N GLN A 4 14.38 -9.38 -1.18
CA GLN A 4 13.68 -9.29 -2.45
C GLN A 4 12.28 -9.89 -2.33
N PHE A 5 11.27 -9.18 -2.82
CA PHE A 5 9.92 -9.73 -2.96
C PHE A 5 9.91 -10.85 -4.02
N ASP A 6 9.26 -11.96 -3.69
CA ASP A 6 9.10 -13.16 -4.52
C ASP A 6 7.87 -13.97 -4.10
N GLU A 7 7.67 -15.14 -4.72
CA GLU A 7 6.54 -16.06 -4.49
C GLU A 7 6.24 -16.36 -3.02
N ARG A 8 7.26 -16.36 -2.14
CA ARG A 8 7.09 -16.66 -0.71
C ARG A 8 6.26 -15.60 0.01
N HIS A 9 6.22 -14.39 -0.54
CA HIS A 9 5.53 -13.24 0.03
C HIS A 9 4.09 -13.10 -0.50
N VAL A 10 3.77 -13.80 -1.60
CA VAL A 10 2.48 -13.65 -2.31
C VAL A 10 1.29 -13.99 -1.42
N HIS A 11 1.47 -14.83 -0.41
CA HIS A 11 0.41 -15.30 0.49
C HIS A 11 -0.07 -14.29 1.53
N ALA A 12 0.51 -13.09 1.63
CA ALA A 12 0.02 -12.06 2.53
C ALA A 12 -1.45 -11.71 2.21
N ASP A 13 -2.28 -11.50 3.24
CA ASP A 13 -3.70 -11.12 3.09
C ASP A 13 -3.87 -9.73 2.49
N LEU A 14 -2.88 -8.86 2.67
CA LEU A 14 -2.83 -7.49 2.16
C LEU A 14 -1.38 -7.10 1.87
N MET A 15 -1.14 -6.57 0.67
CA MET A 15 0.12 -5.97 0.27
C MET A 15 -0.05 -4.46 0.20
N VAL A 16 0.74 -3.76 1.01
CA VAL A 16 0.73 -2.31 1.12
C VAL A 16 1.95 -1.78 0.40
N VAL A 17 1.75 -0.97 -0.63
CA VAL A 17 2.83 -0.40 -1.45
C VAL A 17 2.85 1.12 -1.39
N MET A 18 4.00 1.72 -1.72
CA MET A 18 4.22 3.16 -1.51
C MET A 18 3.96 4.02 -2.75
N GLU A 19 3.93 3.44 -3.95
CA GLU A 19 3.81 4.21 -5.20
C GLU A 19 3.06 3.44 -6.28
N PRO A 20 2.50 4.13 -7.29
CA PRO A 20 1.83 3.51 -8.43
C PRO A 20 2.68 2.48 -9.19
N GLY A 21 4.00 2.72 -9.28
CA GLY A 21 4.95 1.83 -9.94
C GLY A 21 4.95 0.42 -9.34
N HIS A 22 4.88 0.32 -8.00
CA HIS A 22 4.77 -0.94 -7.29
C HIS A 22 3.48 -1.70 -7.63
N ILE A 23 2.34 -1.00 -7.76
CA ILE A 23 1.07 -1.64 -8.15
C ILE A 23 1.18 -2.19 -9.57
N ALA A 24 1.68 -1.39 -10.51
CA ALA A 24 1.87 -1.81 -11.89
C ALA A 24 2.81 -3.02 -12.00
N TRP A 25 3.88 -3.03 -11.20
CA TRP A 25 4.81 -4.14 -11.13
C TRP A 25 4.15 -5.41 -10.57
N MET A 26 3.40 -5.29 -9.47
CA MET A 26 2.65 -6.40 -8.86
C MET A 26 1.63 -7.01 -9.82
N ARG A 27 0.82 -6.17 -10.50
CA ARG A 27 -0.15 -6.63 -11.51
C ARG A 27 0.51 -7.41 -12.64
N ARG A 28 1.73 -7.03 -13.02
CA ARG A 28 2.48 -7.67 -14.11
C ARG A 28 3.10 -9.01 -13.70
N HIS A 29 3.70 -9.08 -12.51
CA HIS A 29 4.54 -10.22 -12.12
C HIS A 29 3.84 -11.20 -11.17
N PHE A 30 2.84 -10.74 -10.41
CA PHE A 30 2.07 -11.55 -9.46
C PHE A 30 0.58 -11.20 -9.58
N PRO A 31 -0.06 -11.45 -10.74
CA PRO A 31 -1.46 -11.11 -10.97
C PRO A 31 -2.41 -11.74 -9.94
N GLU A 32 -2.05 -12.89 -9.37
CA GLU A 32 -2.78 -13.56 -8.29
C GLU A 32 -2.82 -12.76 -6.98
N ALA A 33 -1.93 -11.78 -6.81
CA ALA A 33 -1.88 -10.85 -5.67
C ALA A 33 -2.50 -9.48 -5.96
N ALA A 34 -2.86 -9.19 -7.21
CA ALA A 34 -3.33 -7.87 -7.63
C ALA A 34 -4.57 -7.42 -6.86
N SER A 35 -5.51 -8.32 -6.57
CA SER A 35 -6.75 -8.03 -5.84
C SER A 35 -6.56 -7.68 -4.36
N ARG A 36 -5.35 -7.89 -3.82
CA ARG A 36 -4.97 -7.58 -2.44
C ARG A 36 -3.76 -6.64 -2.36
N THR A 37 -3.40 -5.99 -3.46
CA THR A 37 -2.31 -5.00 -3.51
C THR A 37 -2.90 -3.61 -3.64
N ALA A 38 -2.55 -2.71 -2.72
CA ALA A 38 -3.01 -1.33 -2.75
C ALA A 38 -1.95 -0.36 -2.24
N SER A 39 -2.01 0.88 -2.71
CA SER A 39 -1.22 1.96 -2.14
C SER A 39 -1.66 2.24 -0.70
N LEU A 40 -0.70 2.62 0.15
CA LEU A 40 -0.98 3.01 1.53
C LEU A 40 -2.01 4.17 1.60
N PRO A 41 -1.88 5.27 0.82
CA PRO A 41 -2.88 6.33 0.81
C PRO A 41 -4.29 5.86 0.44
N ARG A 42 -4.45 4.92 -0.51
CA ARG A 42 -5.75 4.39 -0.90
C ARG A 42 -6.42 3.61 0.23
N LEU A 43 -5.65 2.76 0.91
CA LEU A 43 -6.18 2.00 2.04
C LEU A 43 -6.65 2.91 3.17
N VAL A 44 -5.87 3.95 3.49
CA VAL A 44 -6.27 4.99 4.43
C VAL A 44 -7.53 5.71 3.94
N ARG A 45 -7.62 6.07 2.66
CA ARG A 45 -8.79 6.80 2.17
C ARG A 45 -10.07 5.99 2.20
N HIS A 46 -10.02 4.69 1.90
CA HIS A 46 -11.22 3.91 1.60
C HIS A 46 -11.57 2.82 2.63
N LEU A 47 -10.62 2.34 3.43
CA LEU A 47 -10.96 1.36 4.46
C LEU A 47 -11.68 2.03 5.64
N GLN A 48 -12.72 1.37 6.12
CA GLN A 48 -13.51 1.73 7.29
C GLN A 48 -13.10 0.84 8.48
N SER A 49 -12.97 1.46 9.66
CA SER A 49 -12.64 0.71 10.87
C SER A 49 -13.77 -0.24 11.24
N GLY A 50 -13.41 -1.49 11.51
CA GLY A 50 -14.33 -2.47 12.08
C GLY A 50 -15.21 -3.24 11.12
N GLN A 51 -14.99 -3.07 9.82
CA GLN A 51 -15.53 -3.96 8.79
C GLN A 51 -14.56 -5.10 8.50
N ASN A 52 -15.07 -6.17 7.91
CA ASN A 52 -14.25 -7.29 7.47
C ASN A 52 -13.29 -6.83 6.35
N LEU A 53 -12.01 -7.17 6.46
CA LEU A 53 -10.99 -6.72 5.50
C LEU A 53 -11.22 -7.32 4.10
N ALA A 54 -11.54 -8.61 4.00
CA ALA A 54 -11.73 -9.29 2.72
C ALA A 54 -12.89 -8.68 1.92
N ASP A 55 -14.01 -8.41 2.59
CA ASP A 55 -15.17 -7.77 1.96
C ASP A 55 -14.84 -6.35 1.45
N GLN A 56 -14.08 -5.58 2.25
CA GLN A 56 -13.64 -4.25 1.85
C GLN A 56 -12.70 -4.29 0.64
N LEU A 57 -11.70 -5.19 0.62
CA LEU A 57 -10.79 -5.32 -0.52
C LEU A 57 -11.53 -5.75 -1.80
N ALA A 58 -12.51 -6.65 -1.68
CA ALA A 58 -13.36 -7.05 -2.79
C ALA A 58 -14.15 -5.86 -3.36
N ALA A 59 -14.66 -4.98 -2.50
CA ALA A 59 -15.39 -3.78 -2.93
C ALA A 59 -14.50 -2.75 -3.66
N LEU A 60 -13.19 -2.71 -3.37
CA LEU A 60 -12.26 -1.77 -3.99
C LEU A 60 -11.83 -2.16 -5.41
N SER A 61 -12.06 -3.42 -5.84
CA SER A 61 -11.68 -3.91 -7.17
C SER A 61 -10.20 -3.61 -7.51
N LEU A 62 -9.30 -3.85 -6.56
CA LEU A 62 -7.88 -3.43 -6.61
C LEU A 62 -7.09 -3.97 -7.81
N ALA A 63 -7.51 -5.09 -8.40
CA ALA A 63 -6.86 -5.63 -9.59
C ALA A 63 -7.03 -4.72 -10.81
N ASP A 64 -8.15 -4.01 -10.90
CA ASP A 64 -8.59 -3.28 -12.10
C ASP A 64 -8.67 -1.77 -11.89
N VAL A 65 -8.65 -1.30 -10.64
CA VAL A 65 -8.81 0.12 -10.32
C VAL A 65 -7.72 0.96 -10.99
N GLU A 66 -8.11 2.10 -11.56
CA GLU A 66 -7.15 3.08 -12.07
C GLU A 66 -6.36 3.67 -10.90
N VAL A 67 -5.04 3.69 -11.05
CA VAL A 67 -4.13 4.23 -10.04
C VAL A 67 -3.87 5.69 -10.34
N GLU A 68 -4.12 6.55 -9.37
CA GLU A 68 -4.04 8.00 -9.52
C GLU A 68 -2.78 8.59 -8.88
N PRO A 69 -2.33 9.79 -9.27
CA PRO A 69 -1.09 10.39 -8.75
C PRO A 69 -1.08 10.63 -7.23
N TRP A 70 -2.24 10.77 -6.58
CA TRP A 70 -2.33 10.99 -5.13
C TRP A 70 -1.95 9.75 -4.30
N GLU A 71 -1.78 8.60 -4.96
CA GLU A 71 -1.46 7.32 -4.32
C GLU A 71 0.02 7.12 -4.03
N GLU A 72 0.85 8.10 -4.39
CA GLU A 72 2.28 8.10 -4.17
C GLU A 72 2.65 8.69 -2.81
N VAL A 73 3.39 7.93 -2.02
CA VAL A 73 4.23 8.43 -0.92
C VAL A 73 5.59 8.72 -1.53
N ILE A 74 6.02 9.99 -1.46
CA ILE A 74 7.22 10.44 -2.16
C ILE A 74 8.48 9.80 -1.56
N ASP A 75 9.23 9.08 -2.39
CA ASP A 75 10.54 8.53 -2.01
C ASP A 75 11.57 9.65 -1.85
N PRO A 76 12.24 9.78 -0.68
CA PRO A 76 13.30 10.76 -0.50
C PRO A 76 14.52 10.53 -1.41
N ALA A 77 14.71 9.34 -1.99
CA ALA A 77 15.67 9.03 -3.06
C ALA A 77 17.11 9.55 -2.87
N GLY A 78 17.63 9.50 -1.63
CA GLY A 78 18.98 10.01 -1.32
C GLY A 78 19.06 11.55 -1.20
N GLY A 79 17.91 12.21 -1.02
CA GLY A 79 17.78 13.61 -0.66
C GLY A 79 18.34 13.95 0.72
N ASP A 80 18.08 15.17 1.17
CA ASP A 80 18.57 15.65 2.46
C ASP A 80 17.76 15.12 3.65
N GLN A 81 18.26 15.40 4.86
CA GLN A 81 17.63 14.97 6.10
C GLN A 81 16.17 15.45 6.23
N GLU A 82 15.83 16.61 5.68
CA GLU A 82 14.48 17.15 5.73
C GLU A 82 13.53 16.38 4.82
N ALA A 83 13.98 15.94 3.65
CA ALA A 83 13.23 15.03 2.78
C ALA A 83 12.93 13.71 3.49
N PHE A 84 13.92 13.12 4.17
CA PHE A 84 13.72 11.90 4.95
C PHE A 84 12.78 12.09 6.15
N HIS A 85 12.88 13.21 6.87
CA HIS A 85 11.97 13.51 7.98
C HIS A 85 10.52 13.63 7.50
N ARG A 86 10.27 14.37 6.41
CA ARG A 86 8.92 14.52 5.86
C ARG A 86 8.34 13.18 5.42
N CYS A 87 9.11 12.35 4.72
CA CYS A 87 8.69 11.00 4.33
C CYS A 87 8.37 10.14 5.57
N ALA A 88 9.20 10.20 6.61
CA ALA A 88 8.98 9.43 7.83
C ALA A 88 7.72 9.89 8.60
N GLU A 89 7.49 11.19 8.69
CA GLU A 89 6.29 11.78 9.30
C GLU A 89 5.02 11.35 8.55
N GLU A 90 5.03 11.43 7.22
CA GLU A 90 3.93 10.98 6.36
C GLU A 90 3.64 9.49 6.53
N LEU A 91 4.67 8.64 6.46
CA LEU A 91 4.54 7.20 6.67
C LEU A 91 4.00 6.88 8.06
N ASN A 92 4.50 7.54 9.09
CA ASN A 92 4.04 7.32 10.46
C ASN A 92 2.56 7.68 10.63
N GLU A 93 2.11 8.78 10.04
CA GLU A 93 0.71 9.18 10.06
C GLU A 93 -0.17 8.15 9.30
N LEU A 94 0.19 7.82 8.06
CA LEU A 94 -0.57 6.90 7.22
C LEU A 94 -0.63 5.49 7.81
N VAL A 95 0.48 4.98 8.36
CA VAL A 95 0.52 3.67 9.03
C VAL A 95 -0.34 3.67 10.29
N GLY A 96 -0.28 4.72 11.12
CA GLY A 96 -1.14 4.84 12.31
C GLY A 96 -2.63 4.88 11.93
N GLN A 97 -2.95 5.61 10.87
CA GLN A 97 -4.28 5.66 10.28
C GLN A 97 -4.75 4.30 9.75
N LEU A 98 -3.88 3.54 9.08
CA LEU A 98 -4.19 2.20 8.58
C LEU A 98 -4.36 1.20 9.74
N ALA A 99 -3.49 1.23 10.75
CA ALA A 99 -3.58 0.39 11.94
C ALA A 99 -4.94 0.54 12.64
N ASN A 100 -5.41 1.78 12.82
CA ASN A 100 -6.74 2.07 13.37
C ASN A 100 -7.90 1.49 12.54
N ARG A 101 -7.74 1.41 11.21
CA ARG A 101 -8.75 0.82 10.30
C ARG A 101 -8.74 -0.71 10.36
N LEU A 102 -7.55 -1.30 10.49
CA LEU A 102 -7.36 -2.74 10.61
C LEU A 102 -7.60 -3.27 12.03
N ARG A 103 -7.69 -2.38 13.03
CA ARG A 103 -7.75 -2.71 14.47
C ARG A 103 -6.50 -3.47 14.95
N LEU A 104 -5.33 -3.06 14.47
CA LEU A 104 -4.02 -3.54 14.94
C LEU A 104 -3.57 -2.81 16.21
#